data_AF-A0A2S3U364-F1
#
_entry.id   AF-A0A2S3U364-F1
#
_cell.length_a   1.000
_cell.length_b   1.000
_cell.length_c   1.000
_cell.angle_alpha   90.00
_cell.angle_beta   90.00
_cell.angle_gamma   90.00
#
_symmetry.space_group_name_H-M   'P 1'
#
loop_
_entity.id
_entity.type
_entity.pdbx_description
1 polymer ?
#
loop_
_entity_poly.entity_id
_entity_poly.type
_entity_poly.pdbx_seq_one_letter_code
_entity_poly.pdbx_strand_id
1 'polypeptide(L)'
;MTFVGPKPEHLEMFGDKITAKRVARDAGVQTIPSTLHPVASLNEALQFTQQYGYPIMIKAAMGGGGRGMRIVHEASELQEAFDRARSEAMQSFGDDEIYLEKFIANPKHIEVQILADAHGNVMHLFERDCSVQRRNQKVIEFATGRGPANRVASKDL
;
A
#
# COMPACT_ATOMS: atom_id res chain seq x y z
N MET A 1 11.52 -29.58 6.58
CA MET A 1 11.96 -28.22 6.99
C MET A 1 10.71 -27.41 7.26
N THR A 2 10.62 -26.72 8.39
CA THR A 2 9.47 -25.85 8.71
C THR A 2 9.80 -24.42 8.33
N PHE A 3 8.91 -23.77 7.55
CA PHE A 3 9.02 -22.36 7.24
C PHE A 3 8.49 -21.52 8.42
N VAL A 4 9.33 -20.63 8.96
CA VAL A 4 8.94 -19.72 10.05
C VAL A 4 8.30 -18.48 9.43
N GLY A 5 6.98 -18.51 9.28
CA GLY A 5 6.22 -17.43 8.68
C GLY A 5 4.74 -17.80 8.52
N PRO A 6 3.96 -16.97 7.81
CA PRO A 6 2.57 -17.29 7.56
C PRO A 6 2.46 -18.43 6.55
N LYS A 7 1.24 -18.96 6.38
CA LYS A 7 0.93 -19.96 5.36
C LYS A 7 1.24 -19.42 3.95
N PRO A 8 1.59 -20.28 2.98
CA PRO A 8 1.83 -19.88 1.59
C PRO A 8 0.69 -19.04 0.98
N GLU A 9 -0.56 -19.41 1.26
CA GLU A 9 -1.75 -18.66 0.81
C GLU A 9 -1.75 -17.18 1.26
N HIS A 10 -1.21 -16.88 2.44
CA HIS A 10 -1.08 -15.51 2.93
C HIS A 10 0.10 -14.78 2.27
N LEU A 11 1.18 -15.48 1.94
CA LEU A 11 2.30 -14.89 1.21
C LEU A 11 1.88 -14.48 -0.21
N GLU A 12 1.12 -15.32 -0.89
CA GLU A 12 0.54 -15.01 -2.20
C GLU A 12 -0.43 -13.83 -2.10
N MET A 13 -1.36 -13.88 -1.13
CA MET A 13 -2.37 -12.85 -0.92
C MET A 13 -1.80 -11.47 -0.57
N PHE A 14 -0.79 -11.40 0.30
CA PHE A 14 -0.16 -10.14 0.71
C PHE A 14 1.02 -9.71 -0.17
N GLY A 15 1.53 -10.62 -1.01
CA GLY A 15 2.60 -10.33 -1.97
C GLY A 15 2.12 -9.44 -3.12
N ASP A 16 0.88 -9.65 -3.58
CA ASP A 16 0.22 -8.77 -4.55
C ASP A 16 -0.58 -7.68 -3.83
N LYS A 17 -0.17 -6.42 -4.03
CA LYS A 17 -0.84 -5.26 -3.42
C LYS A 17 -2.28 -5.06 -3.88
N ILE A 18 -2.64 -5.49 -5.09
CA ILE A 18 -4.00 -5.38 -5.62
C ILE A 18 -4.90 -6.37 -4.90
N THR A 19 -4.45 -7.63 -4.79
CA THR A 19 -5.14 -8.65 -3.99
C THR A 19 -5.23 -8.27 -2.51
N ALA A 20 -4.15 -7.79 -1.90
CA ALA A 20 -4.14 -7.34 -0.51
C ALA A 20 -5.19 -6.22 -0.25
N LYS A 21 -5.33 -5.27 -1.17
CA LYS A 21 -6.34 -4.20 -1.09
C LYS A 21 -7.77 -4.71 -1.20
N ARG A 22 -8.01 -5.64 -2.12
CA ARG A 22 -9.32 -6.28 -2.29
C ARG A 22 -9.72 -7.00 -1.00
N VAL A 23 -8.81 -7.80 -0.44
CA VAL A 23 -9.03 -8.49 0.84
C VAL A 23 -9.26 -7.50 1.98
N ALA A 24 -8.48 -6.42 2.07
CA ALA A 24 -8.67 -5.38 3.08
C ALA A 24 -10.07 -4.75 2.97
N ARG A 25 -10.50 -4.38 1.76
CA ARG A 25 -11.84 -3.84 1.51
C ARG A 25 -12.94 -4.84 1.89
N ASP A 26 -12.80 -6.09 1.48
CA ASP A 26 -13.78 -7.14 1.73
C ASP A 26 -13.86 -7.48 3.24
N ALA A 27 -12.77 -7.27 3.98
CA ALA A 27 -12.71 -7.33 5.44
C ALA A 27 -13.22 -6.06 6.15
N GLY A 28 -13.73 -5.06 5.41
CA GLY A 28 -14.26 -3.80 5.98
C GLY A 28 -13.19 -2.80 6.42
N VAL A 29 -11.92 -3.00 6.05
CA VAL A 29 -10.84 -2.04 6.32
C VAL A 29 -10.94 -0.87 5.34
N GLN A 30 -10.92 0.35 5.87
CA GLN A 30 -10.90 1.55 5.04
C GLN A 30 -9.59 1.60 4.25
N THR A 31 -9.71 1.69 2.93
CA THR A 31 -8.57 1.82 2.02
C THR A 31 -8.58 3.17 1.32
N ILE A 32 -7.42 3.58 0.81
CA ILE A 32 -7.29 4.72 -0.09
C ILE A 32 -8.05 4.39 -1.37
N PRO A 33 -8.83 5.33 -1.95
CA PRO A 33 -9.42 5.15 -3.26
C PRO A 33 -8.36 4.71 -4.27
N SER A 34 -8.56 3.53 -4.86
CA SER A 34 -7.59 2.90 -5.75
C SER A 34 -8.28 1.99 -6.76
N THR A 35 -7.60 1.69 -7.87
CA THR A 35 -7.99 0.57 -8.71
C THR A 35 -7.81 -0.74 -7.92
N LEU A 36 -8.68 -1.72 -8.16
CA LEU A 36 -8.67 -3.04 -7.52
C LEU A 36 -8.38 -4.16 -8.53
N HIS A 37 -7.80 -3.77 -9.65
CA HIS A 37 -7.32 -4.58 -10.75
C HIS A 37 -6.09 -3.88 -11.36
N PRO A 38 -5.23 -4.63 -12.08
CA PRO A 38 -4.14 -4.05 -12.83
C PRO A 38 -4.68 -3.09 -13.90
N VAL A 39 -4.04 -1.93 -14.04
CA VAL A 39 -4.43 -0.94 -15.05
C VAL A 39 -3.78 -1.30 -16.38
N ALA A 40 -4.60 -1.71 -17.34
CA ALA A 40 -4.13 -2.26 -18.60
C ALA A 40 -3.71 -1.18 -19.62
N SER A 41 -4.27 0.02 -19.51
CA SER A 41 -4.09 1.09 -20.51
C SER A 41 -4.05 2.50 -19.92
N LEU A 42 -3.47 3.42 -20.68
CA LEU A 42 -3.50 4.85 -20.35
C LEU A 42 -4.94 5.38 -20.22
N ASN A 43 -5.86 4.90 -21.06
CA ASN A 43 -7.25 5.35 -21.05
C ASN A 43 -7.94 5.04 -19.72
N GLU A 44 -7.67 3.86 -19.16
CA GLU A 44 -8.16 3.48 -17.84
C GLU A 44 -7.54 4.36 -16.74
N ALA A 45 -6.26 4.73 -16.87
CA ALA A 45 -5.64 5.69 -15.98
C ALA A 45 -6.27 7.09 -16.05
N LEU A 46 -6.66 7.54 -17.25
CA LEU A 46 -7.40 8.79 -17.46
C LEU A 46 -8.80 8.75 -16.83
N GLN A 47 -9.50 7.62 -16.92
CA GLN A 47 -10.80 7.45 -16.26
C GLN A 47 -10.67 7.56 -14.73
N PHE A 48 -9.62 6.97 -14.16
CA PHE A 48 -9.33 7.10 -12.74
C PHE A 48 -9.08 8.56 -12.33
N THR A 49 -8.33 9.32 -13.13
CA THR A 49 -8.08 10.74 -12.83
C THR A 49 -9.31 11.62 -13.03
N GLN A 50 -10.20 11.28 -13.96
CA GLN A 50 -11.51 11.94 -14.09
C GLN A 50 -12.40 11.70 -12.87
N GLN A 51 -12.34 10.50 -12.28
CA GLN A 51 -13.15 10.15 -11.12
C GLN A 51 -12.61 10.74 -9.80
N TYR A 52 -11.30 10.68 -9.57
CA TYR A 52 -10.68 11.02 -8.28
C TYR A 52 -9.80 12.28 -8.29
N GLY A 53 -9.59 12.87 -9.47
CA GLY A 53 -8.75 14.05 -9.67
C GLY A 53 -7.25 13.80 -9.42
N TYR A 54 -6.43 14.77 -9.80
CA TYR A 54 -5.00 14.82 -9.45
C TYR A 54 -4.77 15.41 -8.05
N PRO A 55 -3.58 15.20 -7.43
CA PRO A 55 -2.56 14.23 -7.82
C PRO A 55 -3.02 12.78 -7.58
N ILE A 56 -2.42 11.85 -8.33
CA ILE A 56 -2.55 10.40 -8.14
C ILE A 56 -1.16 9.77 -7.96
N MET A 57 -1.12 8.53 -7.47
CA MET A 57 0.09 7.73 -7.36
C MET A 57 -0.05 6.47 -8.21
N ILE A 58 0.89 6.25 -9.13
CA ILE A 58 1.06 5.00 -9.87
C ILE A 58 1.99 4.10 -9.05
N LYS A 59 1.63 2.84 -8.85
CA LYS A 59 2.42 1.87 -8.07
C LYS A 59 2.50 0.52 -8.77
N ALA A 60 3.67 -0.11 -8.75
CA ALA A 60 3.84 -1.51 -9.14
C ALA A 60 3.12 -2.45 -8.15
N ALA A 61 2.41 -3.45 -8.68
CA ALA A 61 1.67 -4.45 -7.90
C ALA A 61 2.62 -5.26 -7.01
N MET A 62 3.68 -5.80 -7.61
CA MET A 62 4.71 -6.63 -6.94
C MET A 62 5.88 -5.82 -6.34
N GLY A 63 5.78 -4.48 -6.32
CA GLY A 63 6.92 -3.63 -5.95
C GLY A 63 7.23 -3.56 -4.45
N GLY A 64 8.48 -3.31 -4.07
CA GLY A 64 8.93 -3.16 -2.68
C GLY A 64 10.01 -2.08 -2.49
N GLY A 65 10.25 -1.66 -1.25
CA GLY A 65 11.40 -0.81 -0.89
C GLY A 65 11.38 0.63 -1.44
N GLY A 66 10.20 1.16 -1.79
CA GLY A 66 10.07 2.51 -2.33
C GLY A 66 10.26 2.63 -3.84
N ARG A 67 10.49 1.51 -4.55
CA ARG A 67 10.66 1.46 -6.01
C ARG A 67 9.34 1.22 -6.75
N GLY A 68 9.29 1.60 -8.03
CA GLY A 68 8.11 1.42 -8.87
C GLY A 68 6.91 2.27 -8.44
N MET A 69 7.14 3.45 -7.86
CA MET A 69 6.09 4.39 -7.47
C MET A 69 6.36 5.77 -8.09
N ARG A 70 5.31 6.41 -8.62
CA ARG A 70 5.40 7.75 -9.22
C ARG A 70 4.17 8.57 -8.88
N ILE A 71 4.38 9.81 -8.47
CA ILE A 71 3.32 10.80 -8.28
C ILE A 71 3.08 11.47 -9.63
N VAL A 72 1.81 11.65 -9.98
CA VAL A 72 1.38 12.38 -11.17
C VAL A 72 0.53 13.55 -10.70
N HIS A 73 0.97 14.78 -10.97
CA HIS A 73 0.33 16.01 -10.52
C HIS A 73 -0.65 16.59 -11.54
N GLU A 74 -0.47 16.29 -12.83
CA GLU A 74 -1.30 16.82 -13.91
C GLU A 74 -1.37 15.89 -15.11
N ALA A 75 -2.28 16.17 -16.05
CA ALA A 75 -2.57 15.29 -17.18
C ALA A 75 -1.42 15.14 -18.18
N SER A 76 -0.63 16.19 -18.38
CA SER A 76 0.59 16.22 -19.21
C SER A 76 1.62 15.18 -18.77
N GLU A 77 1.70 14.86 -17.47
CA GLU A 77 2.66 13.91 -16.90
C GLU A 77 2.23 12.44 -17.01
N LEU A 78 0.94 12.17 -17.25
CA LEU A 78 0.35 10.84 -17.06
C LEU A 78 0.95 9.78 -17.97
N GLN A 79 1.11 10.07 -19.27
CA GLN A 79 1.65 9.12 -20.25
C GLN A 79 3.06 8.67 -19.88
N GLU A 80 3.96 9.63 -19.68
CA GLU A 80 5.36 9.35 -19.35
C GLU A 80 5.48 8.62 -18.00
N ALA A 81 4.66 9.00 -17.01
CA ALA A 81 4.65 8.34 -15.71
C ALA A 81 4.14 6.89 -15.79
N PHE A 82 3.10 6.63 -16.60
CA PHE A 82 2.54 5.31 -16.85
C PHE A 82 3.58 4.37 -17.49
N ASP A 83 4.20 4.80 -18.60
CA ASP A 83 5.18 3.99 -19.33
C ASP A 83 6.40 3.68 -18.47
N ARG A 84 6.91 4.69 -17.74
CA ARG A 84 8.06 4.51 -16.85
C ARG A 84 7.74 3.59 -15.67
N ALA A 85 6.53 3.66 -15.11
CA ALA A 85 6.13 2.78 -14.02
C ALA A 85 6.09 1.31 -14.46
N ARG A 86 5.49 1.00 -15.61
CA ARG A 86 5.48 -0.36 -16.16
C ARG A 86 6.88 -0.86 -16.49
N SER A 87 7.68 -0.03 -17.15
CA SER A 87 9.06 -0.39 -17.51
C SER A 87 9.93 -0.68 -16.29
N GLU A 88 9.86 0.15 -15.25
CA GLU A 88 10.58 -0.09 -14.00
C GLU A 88 10.04 -1.33 -13.27
N ALA A 89 8.73 -1.53 -13.24
CA ALA A 89 8.12 -2.70 -12.61
C ALA A 89 8.65 -3.99 -13.25
N MET A 90 8.61 -4.07 -14.59
CA MET A 90 9.15 -5.19 -15.36
C MET A 90 10.63 -5.44 -15.05
N GLN A 91 11.47 -4.40 -15.11
CA GLN A 91 12.91 -4.54 -14.87
C GLN A 91 13.26 -4.92 -13.42
N SER A 92 12.42 -4.51 -12.46
CA SER A 92 12.70 -4.64 -11.03
C SER A 92 12.14 -5.91 -10.42
N PHE A 93 10.96 -6.34 -10.90
CA PHE A 93 10.13 -7.36 -10.27
C PHE A 93 9.72 -8.47 -11.24
N GLY A 94 10.04 -8.35 -12.53
CA GLY A 94 9.65 -9.32 -13.56
C GLY A 94 8.17 -9.28 -13.92
N ASP A 95 7.47 -8.22 -13.49
CA ASP A 95 6.03 -8.05 -13.60
C ASP A 95 5.76 -6.56 -13.87
N ASP A 96 5.02 -6.27 -14.94
CA ASP A 96 4.71 -4.90 -15.37
C ASP A 96 3.34 -4.40 -14.89
N GLU A 97 2.65 -5.18 -14.06
CA GLU A 97 1.38 -4.80 -13.48
C GLU A 97 1.51 -3.60 -12.54
N ILE A 98 0.66 -2.60 -12.79
CA ILE A 98 0.56 -1.37 -12.02
C ILE A 98 -0.88 -1.12 -11.59
N TYR A 99 -1.04 -0.39 -10.50
CA TYR A 99 -2.33 0.10 -10.03
C TYR A 99 -2.24 1.57 -9.65
N LEU A 100 -3.40 2.22 -9.51
CA LEU A 100 -3.51 3.65 -9.22
C LEU A 100 -4.14 3.86 -7.85
N GLU A 101 -3.65 4.85 -7.13
CA GLU A 101 -4.27 5.35 -5.91
C GLU A 101 -4.43 6.86 -5.94
N LYS A 102 -5.37 7.37 -5.16
CA LYS A 102 -5.39 8.77 -4.82
C LYS A 102 -4.14 9.12 -4.00
N PHE A 103 -3.42 10.16 -4.39
CA PHE A 103 -2.28 10.63 -3.61
C PHE A 103 -2.76 11.37 -2.36
N ILE A 104 -2.20 11.01 -1.21
CA ILE A 104 -2.42 11.71 0.06
C ILE A 104 -1.21 12.60 0.31
N ALA A 105 -1.44 13.91 0.40
CA ALA A 105 -0.40 14.88 0.71
C ALA A 105 -0.07 14.89 2.21
N ASN A 106 1.22 14.97 2.54
CA ASN A 106 1.72 14.99 3.92
C ASN A 106 1.14 13.89 4.84
N PRO A 107 1.13 12.61 4.40
CA PRO A 107 0.58 11.54 5.21
C PRO A 107 1.52 11.22 6.38
N LYS A 108 0.94 10.78 7.50
CA LYS A 108 1.70 9.97 8.47
C LYS A 108 1.70 8.52 8.01
N HIS A 109 2.84 7.85 8.15
CA HIS A 109 2.96 6.41 7.89
C HIS A 109 2.87 5.67 9.22
N ILE A 110 1.69 5.12 9.51
CA ILE A 110 1.43 4.33 10.70
C ILE A 110 1.26 2.87 10.30
N GLU A 111 1.92 1.96 11.01
CA GLU A 111 1.80 0.51 10.79
C GLU A 111 1.52 -0.22 12.10
N VAL A 112 0.80 -1.34 12.03
CA VAL A 112 0.37 -2.12 13.19
C VAL A 112 1.06 -3.47 13.16
N GLN A 113 1.72 -3.84 14.27
CA GLN A 113 2.32 -5.15 14.39
C GLN A 113 1.24 -6.18 14.76
N ILE A 114 1.19 -7.29 14.02
CA ILE A 114 0.28 -8.41 14.32
C ILE A 114 1.11 -9.64 14.71
N LEU A 115 0.61 -10.40 15.68
CA LEU A 115 1.09 -11.74 16.03
C LEU A 115 -0.10 -12.70 16.03
N ALA A 116 0.06 -13.84 15.39
CA ALA A 116 -0.95 -14.90 15.35
C ALA A 116 -0.29 -16.27 15.53
N ASP A 117 -1.00 -17.20 16.16
CA ASP A 117 -0.57 -18.59 16.31
C ASP A 117 -1.41 -19.56 15.46
N ALA A 118 -1.02 -20.84 15.47
CA ALA A 118 -1.73 -21.90 14.75
C ALA A 118 -3.04 -22.35 15.44
N HIS A 119 -3.34 -21.82 16.63
CA HIS A 119 -4.53 -22.16 17.42
C HIS A 119 -5.65 -21.13 17.25
N GLY A 120 -5.45 -20.11 16.39
CA GLY A 120 -6.44 -19.09 16.07
C GLY A 120 -6.36 -17.87 16.98
N ASN A 121 -5.37 -17.78 17.88
CA ASN A 121 -5.15 -16.56 18.64
C ASN A 121 -4.51 -15.50 17.74
N VAL A 122 -5.02 -14.27 17.80
CA VAL A 122 -4.49 -13.11 17.07
C VAL A 122 -4.45 -11.93 18.02
N MET A 123 -3.34 -11.22 18.04
CA MET A 123 -3.19 -9.97 18.78
C MET A 123 -2.44 -8.93 17.96
N HIS A 124 -2.70 -7.66 18.26
CA HIS A 124 -1.85 -6.56 17.80
C HIS A 124 -0.85 -6.18 18.90
N LEU A 125 0.36 -5.81 18.50
CA LEU A 125 1.41 -5.29 19.38
C LEU A 125 1.57 -3.79 19.11
N PHE A 126 0.46 -3.07 19.24
CA PHE A 126 0.35 -1.63 19.01
C PHE A 126 0.85 -1.17 17.63
N GLU A 127 1.01 0.13 17.47
CA GLU A 127 1.43 0.80 16.26
C GLU A 127 2.87 1.33 16.31
N ARG A 128 3.44 1.56 15.13
CA ARG A 128 4.66 2.30 14.91
C ARG A 128 4.40 3.51 14.02
N ASP A 129 4.99 4.65 14.37
CA ASP A 129 5.07 5.83 13.52
C ASP A 129 6.39 5.77 12.73
N CYS A 130 6.26 5.49 11.43
CA CYS A 130 7.36 5.41 10.48
C CYS A 130 7.34 6.60 9.50
N SER A 131 6.78 7.73 9.90
CA SER A 131 6.59 8.90 9.02
C SER A 131 7.91 9.59 8.65
N VAL A 132 8.98 9.39 9.43
CA VAL A 132 10.30 9.96 9.12
C VAL A 132 10.95 9.14 8.00
N GLN A 133 10.79 9.63 6.78
CA GLN A 133 11.23 8.95 5.57
C GLN A 133 12.07 9.88 4.70
N ARG A 134 12.99 9.29 3.93
CA ARG A 134 13.71 9.96 2.86
C ARG A 134 13.47 9.17 1.58
N ARG A 135 12.89 9.81 0.55
CA ARG A 135 12.54 9.16 -0.73
C ARG A 135 11.73 7.86 -0.55
N ASN A 136 10.68 7.93 0.28
CA ASN A 136 9.77 6.81 0.58
C ASN A 136 10.43 5.59 1.26
N GLN A 137 11.64 5.76 1.80
CA GLN A 137 12.32 4.77 2.63
C GLN A 137 12.34 5.24 4.09
N LYS A 138 12.01 4.35 5.02
CA LYS A 138 12.02 4.63 6.46
C LYS A 138 13.43 4.98 6.93
N VAL A 139 13.55 6.03 7.73
CA VAL A 139 14.84 6.50 8.30
C VAL A 139 14.80 6.42 9.82
N ILE A 140 13.70 6.85 10.44
CA ILE A 140 13.49 6.76 11.88
C ILE A 140 12.09 6.19 12.12
N GLU A 141 12.01 5.26 13.06
CA GLU A 141 10.77 4.59 13.45
C GLU A 141 10.57 4.76 14.95
N PHE A 142 9.37 5.14 15.36
CA PHE A 142 8.99 5.26 16.77
C PHE A 142 7.91 4.22 17.08
N ALA A 143 8.00 3.55 18.22
CA ALA A 143 6.96 2.64 18.70
C ALA A 143 6.29 3.27 19.93
N THR A 144 4.96 3.36 19.89
CA THR A 144 4.08 3.91 20.96
C THR A 144 4.36 5.39 21.34
N GLY A 145 3.31 6.14 21.69
CA GLY A 145 3.43 7.45 22.35
C GLY A 145 3.38 8.72 21.46
N ARG A 146 3.31 8.61 20.13
CA ARG A 146 3.13 9.77 19.21
C ARG A 146 2.06 9.60 18.12
N GLY A 147 1.31 8.48 18.14
CA GLY A 147 0.16 8.24 17.26
C GLY A 147 -0.97 9.26 17.46
N PRO A 148 -2.00 9.29 16.58
CA PRO A 148 -3.20 10.08 16.83
C PRO A 148 -3.74 9.70 18.23
N ALA A 149 -3.95 10.72 19.07
CA ALA A 149 -4.14 10.59 20.53
C ALA A 149 -4.91 9.32 20.94
N ASN A 150 -4.36 8.58 21.91
CA ASN A 150 -4.97 7.42 22.57
C ASN A 150 -6.49 7.59 22.74
N ARG A 151 -7.25 7.06 21.78
CA ARG A 151 -8.69 6.82 21.90
C ARG A 151 -8.93 5.32 21.71
N VAL A 152 -8.31 4.54 22.58
CA VAL A 152 -8.98 3.34 23.07
C VAL A 152 -9.39 3.69 24.49
N ALA A 153 -10.54 4.35 24.59
CA ALA A 153 -11.24 4.36 25.86
C ALA A 153 -11.53 2.89 26.17
N SER A 154 -10.99 2.42 27.29
CA SER A 154 -11.59 1.31 28.03
C SER A 154 -13.10 1.60 28.11
N LYS A 155 -13.88 0.88 27.32
CA LYS A 155 -15.25 0.57 27.71
C LYS A 155 -15.19 -0.85 28.21
N ASP A 156 -15.40 -0.96 29.51
CA ASP A 156 -15.76 -2.18 30.19
C ASP A 156 -16.71 -3.01 29.31
N LEU A 157 -16.34 -4.28 29.10
CA LEU A 157 -17.17 -5.47 29.09
C LEU A 157 -16.25 -6.71 29.10
#